data_AF-A0A0F6Y533-F1
#
_entry.id   AF-A0A0F6Y533-F1
#
_cell.length_a   1.000
_cell.length_b   1.000
_cell.length_c   1.000
_cell.angle_alpha   90.00
_cell.angle_beta   90.00
_cell.angle_gamma   90.00
#
_symmetry.space_group_name_H-M   'P 1'
#
loop_
_entity.id
_entity.type
_entity.pdbx_description
1 polymer ?
#
loop_
_entity_poly.entity_id
_entity_poly.type
_entity_poly.pdbx_seq_one_letter_code
_entity_poly.pdbx_strand_id
1 'polypeptide(L)'
;KYYVTIIDAPGHRDFIKNMITGTSQADCAVLIVAAGTGEFEAGISSNGQTREHALLAFTLGVKQLIVGVNKMDSSEPPYSESRYEEIKKEVSSYIKRVGYNPAAVAFVPISGWHGDNMLEPSTNMPWFKGWKIERKEGNAEGKTLIDALDAILPPSRPTDKPLRLPLQDVYKIGGIGTVPVGRVETGVLKPGTVVVFAPANITTEVKSVEMHHEALSEAVPGDNVGFNVKNVSVKELRRGYVAGDSKNNPPKGAADFTAQVIVLNHPGQISNGYTPVLDCHTAHIACKFAEIKQKVDRRTGKATEENPKSIKSGDAAIVNL
;
A
#
# COMPACT_ATOMS: atom_id res chain seq x y z
N LYS A 1 14.19 -5.52 -16.44
CA LYS A 1 14.61 -6.21 -15.20
C LYS A 1 14.59 -5.21 -14.07
N TYR A 2 13.69 -5.41 -13.11
CA TYR A 2 13.52 -4.53 -11.97
C TYR A 2 14.25 -5.08 -10.74
N TYR A 3 14.69 -4.20 -9.84
CA TYR A 3 14.97 -4.59 -8.47
C TYR A 3 13.64 -4.55 -7.71
N VAL A 4 13.21 -5.71 -7.21
CA VAL A 4 11.94 -5.86 -6.49
C VAL A 4 12.25 -6.11 -5.02
N THR A 5 11.76 -5.22 -4.16
CA THR A 5 11.79 -5.42 -2.70
C THR A 5 10.45 -6.02 -2.28
N ILE A 6 10.48 -7.20 -1.66
CA ILE A 6 9.28 -7.85 -1.14
C ILE A 6 8.97 -7.31 0.25
N ILE A 7 7.74 -6.82 0.41
CA ILE A 7 7.17 -6.48 1.71
C ILE A 7 6.13 -7.56 2.00
N ASP A 8 6.48 -8.52 2.85
CA ASP A 8 5.52 -9.56 3.24
C ASP A 8 4.49 -8.99 4.20
N ALA A 9 3.21 -9.12 3.84
CA ALA A 9 2.09 -8.65 4.64
C ALA A 9 1.47 -9.86 5.35
N PRO A 10 1.59 -9.97 6.69
CA PRO A 10 1.14 -11.16 7.40
C PRO A 10 -0.37 -11.35 7.26
N GLY A 11 -0.79 -12.56 6.92
CA GLY A 11 -2.20 -12.97 6.90
C GLY A 11 -2.79 -13.21 8.29
N HIS A 12 -2.54 -12.33 9.25
CA HIS A 12 -3.18 -12.41 10.56
C HIS A 12 -3.75 -11.04 10.92
N ARG A 13 -4.96 -11.03 11.51
CA ARG A 13 -5.77 -9.81 11.73
C ARG A 13 -5.01 -8.73 12.51
N ASP A 14 -4.14 -9.13 13.41
CA ASP A 14 -3.32 -8.21 14.21
C ASP A 14 -2.26 -7.45 13.40
N PHE A 15 -1.99 -7.87 12.16
CA PHE A 15 -0.97 -7.28 11.29
C PHE A 15 -1.57 -6.43 10.16
N ILE A 16 -2.87 -6.13 10.20
CA ILE A 16 -3.49 -5.18 9.26
C ILE A 16 -2.78 -3.82 9.30
N LYS A 17 -2.26 -3.40 10.46
CA LYS A 17 -1.41 -2.21 10.57
C LYS A 17 -0.17 -2.30 9.68
N ASN A 18 0.58 -3.40 9.76
CA ASN A 18 1.77 -3.63 8.96
C ASN A 18 1.41 -3.73 7.47
N MET A 19 0.26 -4.33 7.16
CA MET A 19 -0.28 -4.36 5.80
C MET A 19 -0.56 -2.94 5.31
N ILE A 20 -1.22 -2.06 6.08
CA ILE A 20 -1.53 -0.69 5.67
C ILE A 20 -0.24 0.09 5.40
N THR A 21 0.72 0.05 6.33
CA THR A 21 2.01 0.73 6.17
C THR A 21 2.81 0.19 5.00
N GLY A 22 2.86 -1.14 4.80
CA GLY A 22 3.59 -1.76 3.69
C GLY A 22 2.94 -1.51 2.34
N THR A 23 1.61 -1.66 2.28
CA THR A 23 0.82 -1.50 1.05
C THR A 23 0.78 -0.04 0.60
N SER A 24 0.82 0.93 1.53
CA SER A 24 0.94 2.35 1.18
C SER A 24 2.22 2.71 0.39
N GLN A 25 3.21 1.82 0.41
CA GLN A 25 4.48 2.00 -0.31
C GLN A 25 4.60 1.10 -1.54
N ALA A 26 3.61 0.22 -1.78
CA ALA A 26 3.68 -0.81 -2.80
C ALA A 26 3.24 -0.29 -4.17
N ASP A 27 4.05 -0.58 -5.20
CA ASP A 27 3.73 -0.25 -6.59
C ASP A 27 2.80 -1.28 -7.25
N CYS A 28 2.82 -2.51 -6.71
CA CYS A 28 2.00 -3.64 -7.11
C CYS A 28 1.71 -4.52 -5.89
N ALA A 29 0.53 -5.15 -5.87
CA ALA A 29 0.19 -6.19 -4.91
C ALA A 29 0.20 -7.57 -5.58
N VAL A 30 0.72 -8.58 -4.88
CA VAL A 30 0.59 -9.99 -5.27
C VAL A 30 -0.40 -10.65 -4.30
N LEU A 31 -1.59 -10.97 -4.78
CA LEU A 31 -2.63 -11.63 -4.01
C LEU A 31 -2.51 -13.14 -4.17
N ILE A 32 -2.06 -13.82 -3.12
CA ILE A 32 -1.96 -15.28 -3.09
C ILE A 32 -3.30 -15.87 -2.67
N VAL A 33 -3.82 -16.80 -3.47
CA VAL A 33 -5.11 -17.47 -3.25
C VAL A 33 -4.88 -18.98 -3.27
N ALA A 34 -5.22 -19.68 -2.18
CA ALA A 34 -5.07 -21.13 -2.12
C ALA A 34 -6.11 -21.83 -3.02
N ALA A 35 -5.69 -22.88 -3.73
CA ALA A 35 -6.55 -23.67 -4.62
C ALA A 35 -7.21 -24.88 -3.94
N GLY A 36 -6.70 -25.29 -2.78
CA GLY A 36 -7.25 -26.40 -2.01
C GLY A 36 -8.73 -26.24 -1.68
N THR A 37 -9.46 -27.36 -1.65
CA THR A 37 -10.87 -27.41 -1.27
C THR A 37 -11.04 -26.98 0.18
N GLY A 38 -11.96 -26.05 0.46
CA GLY A 38 -12.18 -25.46 1.78
C GLY A 38 -11.26 -24.28 2.09
N GLU A 39 -10.01 -24.29 1.63
CA GLU A 39 -9.07 -23.18 1.82
C GLU A 39 -9.48 -21.93 1.02
N PHE A 40 -9.83 -22.13 -0.26
CA PHE A 40 -10.30 -21.05 -1.11
C PHE A 40 -11.58 -20.42 -0.56
N GLU A 41 -12.56 -21.26 -0.19
CA GLU A 41 -13.86 -20.85 0.31
C GLU A 41 -13.73 -20.09 1.64
N ALA A 42 -12.80 -20.50 2.52
CA ALA A 42 -12.47 -19.78 3.73
C ALA A 42 -11.87 -18.38 3.43
N GLY A 43 -10.91 -18.31 2.51
CA GLY A 43 -10.22 -17.08 2.12
C GLY A 43 -11.13 -16.06 1.42
N ILE A 44 -12.06 -16.53 0.58
CA ILE A 44 -13.03 -15.69 -0.13
C ILE A 44 -14.34 -15.48 0.65
N SER A 45 -14.47 -16.01 1.86
CA SER A 45 -15.66 -15.78 2.70
C SER A 45 -15.81 -14.29 3.09
N SER A 46 -16.96 -13.89 3.63
CA SER A 46 -17.19 -12.51 4.11
C SER A 46 -16.19 -12.06 5.18
N ASN A 47 -15.66 -13.01 5.96
CA ASN A 47 -14.65 -12.79 6.99
C ASN A 47 -13.23 -13.18 6.53
N GLY A 48 -13.09 -13.56 5.26
CA GLY A 48 -11.87 -14.07 4.66
C GLY A 48 -10.89 -12.96 4.27
N GLN A 49 -9.61 -13.24 4.47
CA GLN A 49 -8.54 -12.25 4.30
C GLN A 49 -8.28 -11.89 2.84
N THR A 50 -8.51 -12.80 1.90
CA THR A 50 -8.33 -12.52 0.46
C THR A 50 -9.17 -11.33 0.03
N ARG A 51 -10.39 -11.22 0.57
CA ARG A 51 -11.30 -10.11 0.31
C ARG A 51 -10.81 -8.81 0.94
N GLU A 52 -10.48 -8.88 2.22
CA GLU A 52 -9.99 -7.73 3.00
C GLU A 52 -8.71 -7.15 2.39
N HIS A 53 -7.75 -8.00 2.03
CA HIS A 53 -6.47 -7.59 1.47
C HIS A 53 -6.61 -6.91 0.10
N ALA A 54 -7.46 -7.44 -0.78
CA ALA A 54 -7.70 -6.82 -2.09
C ALA A 54 -8.37 -5.45 -1.94
N LEU A 55 -9.33 -5.31 -1.01
CA LEU A 55 -9.98 -4.04 -0.71
C LEU A 55 -9.00 -3.02 -0.14
N LEU A 56 -8.15 -3.43 0.81
CA LEU A 56 -7.12 -2.59 1.42
C LEU A 56 -6.13 -2.09 0.37
N ALA A 57 -5.59 -2.98 -0.47
CA ALA A 57 -4.67 -2.62 -1.53
C ALA A 57 -5.25 -1.58 -2.49
N PHE A 58 -6.50 -1.76 -2.90
CA PHE A 58 -7.16 -0.81 -3.80
C PHE A 58 -7.39 0.55 -3.13
N THR A 59 -7.84 0.53 -1.86
CA THR A 59 -8.11 1.75 -1.08
C THR A 59 -6.85 2.56 -0.83
N LEU A 60 -5.70 1.88 -0.67
CA LEU A 60 -4.39 2.51 -0.50
C LEU A 60 -3.74 2.96 -1.81
N GLY A 61 -4.44 2.80 -2.94
CA GLY A 61 -3.99 3.30 -4.23
C GLY A 61 -3.10 2.34 -5.01
N VAL A 62 -2.93 1.09 -4.57
CA VAL A 62 -2.23 0.05 -5.33
C VAL A 62 -3.15 -0.40 -6.47
N LYS A 63 -2.90 0.11 -7.67
CA LYS A 63 -3.75 -0.12 -8.84
C LYS A 63 -3.33 -1.34 -9.68
N GLN A 64 -2.12 -1.84 -9.46
CA GLN A 64 -1.59 -3.01 -10.15
C GLN A 64 -1.67 -4.23 -9.23
N LEU A 65 -2.31 -5.30 -9.73
CA LEU A 65 -2.56 -6.51 -8.97
C LEU A 65 -2.16 -7.72 -9.82
N ILE A 66 -1.46 -8.67 -9.20
CA ILE A 66 -1.21 -10.01 -9.71
C ILE A 66 -1.91 -10.99 -8.77
N VAL A 67 -2.56 -12.02 -9.32
CA VAL A 67 -3.19 -13.09 -8.54
C VAL A 67 -2.41 -14.38 -8.76
N GLY A 68 -1.78 -14.87 -7.69
CA GLY A 68 -1.15 -16.19 -7.67
C GLY A 68 -2.11 -17.23 -7.09
N VAL A 69 -2.64 -18.11 -7.94
CA VAL A 69 -3.48 -19.24 -7.50
C VAL A 69 -2.53 -20.35 -7.05
N ASN A 70 -2.26 -20.38 -5.74
CA ASN A 70 -1.24 -21.22 -5.12
C ASN A 70 -1.81 -22.56 -4.64
N LYS A 71 -0.92 -23.51 -4.34
CA LYS A 71 -1.24 -24.89 -3.96
C LYS A 71 -2.04 -25.64 -5.05
N MET A 72 -1.70 -25.42 -6.32
CA MET A 72 -2.33 -26.17 -7.42
C MET A 72 -2.07 -27.68 -7.32
N ASP A 73 -0.96 -28.09 -6.68
CA ASP A 73 -0.67 -29.49 -6.36
C ASP A 73 -1.70 -30.12 -5.41
N SER A 74 -2.37 -29.33 -4.58
CA SER A 74 -3.36 -29.80 -3.59
C SER A 74 -4.81 -29.66 -4.06
N SER A 75 -5.05 -29.33 -5.34
CA SER A 75 -6.41 -29.39 -5.88
C SER A 75 -6.87 -30.83 -6.05
N GLU A 76 -8.17 -31.05 -6.23
CA GLU A 76 -8.73 -32.37 -6.48
C GLU A 76 -9.41 -32.40 -7.87
N PRO A 77 -8.84 -33.11 -8.88
CA PRO A 77 -7.51 -33.75 -8.88
C PRO A 77 -6.34 -32.73 -8.84
N PRO A 78 -5.10 -33.15 -8.54
CA PRO A 78 -3.93 -32.26 -8.55
C PRO A 78 -3.78 -31.52 -9.88
N TYR A 79 -3.42 -30.24 -9.83
CA TYR A 79 -3.24 -29.35 -10.98
C TYR A 79 -4.49 -29.22 -11.87
N SER A 80 -5.67 -29.20 -11.26
CA SER A 80 -6.97 -29.17 -11.96
C SER A 80 -7.25 -27.83 -12.66
N GLU A 81 -7.43 -27.87 -13.99
CA GLU A 81 -7.84 -26.72 -14.80
C GLU A 81 -9.22 -26.18 -14.40
N SER A 82 -10.17 -27.08 -14.09
CA SER A 82 -11.53 -26.67 -13.72
C SER A 82 -11.56 -25.90 -12.41
N ARG A 83 -10.75 -26.33 -11.43
CA ARG A 83 -10.59 -25.63 -10.14
C ARG A 83 -9.94 -24.27 -10.33
N TYR A 84 -8.91 -24.17 -11.18
CA TYR A 84 -8.29 -22.89 -11.49
C TYR A 84 -9.27 -21.91 -12.15
N GLU A 85 -10.04 -22.34 -13.15
CA GLU A 85 -11.01 -21.45 -13.82
C GLU A 85 -12.18 -21.04 -12.91
N GLU A 86 -12.61 -21.92 -11.99
CA GLU A 86 -13.55 -21.57 -10.92
C GLU A 86 -13.02 -20.42 -10.04
N ILE A 87 -11.82 -20.60 -9.48
CA ILE A 87 -11.18 -19.60 -8.61
C ILE A 87 -10.99 -18.29 -9.37
N LYS A 88 -10.44 -18.36 -10.59
CA LYS A 88 -10.22 -17.19 -11.45
C LYS A 88 -11.51 -16.44 -11.71
N LYS A 89 -12.63 -17.13 -11.98
CA LYS A 89 -13.94 -16.51 -12.20
C LYS A 89 -14.45 -15.81 -10.94
N GLU A 90 -14.39 -16.47 -9.78
CA GLU A 90 -14.86 -15.90 -8.52
C GLU A 90 -14.03 -14.71 -8.06
N VAL A 91 -12.71 -14.85 -8.07
CA VAL A 91 -11.78 -13.77 -7.71
C VAL A 91 -11.91 -12.62 -8.70
N SER A 92 -12.04 -12.87 -10.00
CA SER A 92 -12.28 -11.82 -11.01
C SER A 92 -13.56 -11.03 -10.73
N SER A 93 -14.65 -11.72 -10.38
CA SER A 93 -15.92 -11.08 -9.99
C SER A 93 -15.74 -10.22 -8.74
N TYR A 94 -14.98 -10.71 -7.77
CA TYR A 94 -14.72 -10.00 -6.52
C TYR A 94 -13.83 -8.75 -6.72
N ILE A 95 -12.67 -8.87 -7.37
CA ILE A 95 -11.77 -7.73 -7.59
C ILE A 95 -12.42 -6.67 -8.49
N LYS A 96 -13.30 -7.06 -9.41
CA LYS A 96 -14.15 -6.14 -10.17
C LYS A 96 -15.11 -5.35 -9.29
N ARG A 97 -15.66 -5.97 -8.24
CA ARG A 97 -16.51 -5.29 -7.24
C ARG A 97 -15.70 -4.32 -6.40
N VAL A 98 -14.48 -4.69 -6.01
CA VAL A 98 -13.53 -3.81 -5.30
C VAL A 98 -13.19 -2.58 -6.12
N GLY A 99 -12.87 -2.74 -7.40
CA GLY A 99 -12.58 -1.62 -8.31
C GLY A 99 -11.49 -1.89 -9.35
N TYR A 100 -10.78 -3.02 -9.26
CA TYR A 100 -9.81 -3.44 -10.27
C TYR A 100 -10.50 -3.79 -11.59
N ASN A 101 -9.76 -3.64 -12.70
CA ASN A 101 -10.15 -4.21 -13.98
C ASN A 101 -9.57 -5.63 -14.09
N PRO A 102 -10.37 -6.71 -14.05
CA PRO A 102 -9.84 -8.08 -14.11
C PRO A 102 -9.05 -8.38 -15.38
N ALA A 103 -9.34 -7.70 -16.50
CA ALA A 103 -8.58 -7.86 -17.72
C ALA A 103 -7.13 -7.36 -17.60
N ALA A 104 -6.86 -6.44 -16.67
CA ALA A 104 -5.52 -5.91 -16.42
C ALA A 104 -4.74 -6.68 -15.34
N VAL A 105 -5.28 -7.81 -14.85
CA VAL A 105 -4.74 -8.59 -13.74
C VAL A 105 -4.26 -9.95 -14.26
N ALA A 106 -2.98 -10.26 -14.03
CA ALA A 106 -2.44 -11.57 -14.36
C ALA A 106 -2.88 -12.61 -13.33
N PHE A 107 -3.48 -13.71 -13.78
CA PHE A 107 -3.79 -14.88 -12.97
C PHE A 107 -2.78 -15.98 -13.29
N VAL A 108 -1.98 -16.36 -12.30
CA VAL A 108 -0.90 -17.34 -12.47
C VAL A 108 -1.18 -18.55 -11.58
N PRO A 109 -1.45 -19.75 -12.12
CA PRO A 109 -1.52 -20.97 -11.32
C PRO A 109 -0.11 -21.40 -10.94
N ILE A 110 0.15 -21.52 -9.63
CA ILE A 110 1.48 -21.80 -9.08
C ILE A 110 1.41 -22.90 -8.00
N SER A 111 2.56 -23.52 -7.75
CA SER A 111 2.83 -24.20 -6.48
C SER A 111 4.06 -23.58 -5.86
N GLY A 112 3.90 -22.79 -4.80
CA GLY A 112 5.01 -22.17 -4.11
C GLY A 112 5.96 -23.19 -3.46
N TRP A 113 5.44 -24.38 -3.10
CA TRP A 113 6.23 -25.45 -2.50
C TRP A 113 7.06 -26.21 -3.53
N HIS A 114 6.48 -26.52 -4.69
CA HIS A 114 7.14 -27.29 -5.75
C HIS A 114 7.84 -26.42 -6.81
N GLY A 115 7.63 -25.10 -6.80
CA GLY A 115 8.23 -24.15 -7.74
C GLY A 115 7.50 -24.02 -9.08
N ASP A 116 6.37 -24.71 -9.27
CA ASP A 116 5.59 -24.71 -10.50
C ASP A 116 5.17 -23.29 -10.91
N ASN A 117 5.50 -22.88 -12.14
CA ASN A 117 5.20 -21.55 -12.71
C ASN A 117 5.75 -20.35 -11.89
N MET A 118 6.68 -20.56 -10.96
CA MET A 118 7.30 -19.47 -10.21
C MET A 118 8.32 -18.72 -11.06
N LEU A 119 9.34 -19.45 -11.53
CA LEU A 119 10.43 -18.94 -12.37
C LEU A 119 10.40 -19.55 -13.78
N GLU A 120 9.97 -20.80 -13.88
CA GLU A 120 9.93 -21.57 -15.11
C GLU A 120 8.54 -22.18 -15.32
N PRO A 121 8.10 -22.39 -16.58
CA PRO A 121 6.83 -23.04 -16.86
C PRO A 121 6.77 -24.46 -16.30
N SER A 122 5.67 -24.79 -15.62
CA SER A 122 5.42 -26.12 -15.09
C SER A 122 5.05 -27.13 -16.18
N THR A 123 5.59 -28.34 -16.09
CA THR A 123 5.16 -29.48 -16.90
C THR A 123 3.87 -30.13 -16.40
N ASN A 124 3.46 -29.85 -15.16
CA ASN A 124 2.27 -30.43 -14.52
C ASN A 124 0.96 -29.76 -14.97
N MET A 125 1.05 -28.57 -15.59
CA MET A 125 -0.10 -27.79 -16.07
C MET A 125 -0.01 -27.53 -17.58
N PRO A 126 0.01 -28.56 -18.45
CA PRO A 126 0.11 -28.37 -19.91
C PRO A 126 -1.09 -27.66 -20.54
N TRP A 127 -2.22 -27.65 -19.83
CA TRP A 127 -3.42 -26.90 -20.18
C TRP A 127 -3.21 -25.38 -20.06
N PHE A 128 -2.36 -24.92 -19.14
CA PHE A 128 -2.11 -23.50 -18.95
C PHE A 128 -1.23 -22.93 -20.06
N LYS A 129 -1.83 -22.15 -20.97
CA LYS A 129 -1.11 -21.55 -22.11
C LYS A 129 -0.36 -20.26 -21.75
N GLY A 130 -0.65 -19.70 -20.58
CA GLY A 130 -0.12 -18.42 -20.12
C GLY A 130 -1.24 -17.48 -19.69
N TRP A 131 -0.87 -16.46 -18.93
CA TRP A 131 -1.74 -15.35 -18.59
C TRP A 131 -1.60 -14.25 -19.65
N LYS A 132 -2.64 -13.43 -19.78
CA LYS A 132 -2.66 -12.24 -20.65
C LYS A 132 -3.30 -11.09 -19.89
N ILE A 133 -2.75 -9.90 -20.05
CA ILE A 133 -3.33 -8.67 -19.50
C ILE A 133 -3.61 -7.65 -20.61
N GLU A 134 -4.73 -6.96 -20.47
CA GLU A 134 -5.20 -5.90 -21.35
C GLU A 134 -5.35 -4.58 -20.57
N ARG A 135 -4.61 -3.56 -21.01
CA ARG A 135 -4.62 -2.21 -20.40
C ARG A 135 -4.18 -1.17 -21.43
N LYS A 136 -4.51 0.10 -21.17
CA LYS A 136 -4.30 1.21 -22.13
C LYS A 136 -2.82 1.46 -22.41
N GLU A 137 -1.98 1.19 -21.43
CA GLU A 137 -0.54 1.45 -21.41
C GLU A 137 0.27 0.36 -22.11
N GLY A 138 -0.39 -0.72 -22.57
CA GLY A 138 0.23 -1.82 -23.29
C GLY A 138 -0.14 -3.19 -22.69
N ASN A 139 -0.54 -4.11 -23.58
CA ASN A 139 -0.84 -5.49 -23.23
C ASN A 139 0.46 -6.25 -22.92
N ALA A 140 0.35 -7.30 -22.11
CA ALA A 140 1.45 -8.23 -21.85
C ALA A 140 0.92 -9.66 -21.70
N GLU A 141 1.78 -10.63 -21.94
CA GLU A 141 1.50 -12.05 -21.73
C GLU A 141 2.74 -12.76 -21.21
N GLY A 142 2.54 -13.87 -20.52
CA GLY A 142 3.61 -14.67 -19.93
C GLY A 142 3.09 -15.96 -19.34
N LYS A 143 3.97 -16.77 -18.75
CA LYS A 143 3.59 -18.08 -18.18
C LYS A 143 3.88 -18.19 -16.70
N THR A 144 4.83 -17.41 -16.20
CA THR A 144 5.31 -17.55 -14.83
C THR A 144 4.94 -16.34 -13.97
N LEU A 145 5.13 -16.47 -12.66
CA LEU A 145 4.95 -15.38 -11.71
C LEU A 145 6.03 -14.31 -11.91
N ILE A 146 7.27 -14.70 -12.24
CA ILE A 146 8.32 -13.74 -12.55
C ILE A 146 8.02 -12.93 -13.82
N ASP A 147 7.45 -13.57 -14.87
CA ASP A 147 7.00 -12.84 -16.06
C ASP A 147 5.94 -11.79 -15.69
N ALA A 148 5.04 -12.13 -14.77
CA ALA A 148 3.97 -11.23 -14.33
C ALA A 148 4.53 -10.03 -13.56
N LEU A 149 5.54 -10.25 -12.72
CA LEU A 149 6.26 -9.19 -12.01
C LEU A 149 7.03 -8.28 -12.98
N ASP A 150 7.70 -8.84 -13.99
CA ASP A 150 8.39 -8.07 -15.02
C ASP A 150 7.42 -7.28 -15.93
N ALA A 151 6.15 -7.70 -16.02
CA ALA A 151 5.10 -6.99 -16.75
C ALA A 151 4.46 -5.84 -15.95
N ILE A 152 4.87 -5.58 -14.71
CA ILE A 152 4.41 -4.43 -13.94
C ILE A 152 4.91 -3.13 -14.57
N LEU A 153 4.01 -2.15 -14.69
CA LEU A 153 4.37 -0.81 -15.16
C LEU A 153 5.12 -0.10 -14.05
N PRO A 154 6.25 0.53 -14.36
CA PRO A 154 6.90 1.43 -13.41
C PRO A 154 5.90 2.49 -12.96
N PRO A 155 5.77 2.75 -11.64
CA PRO A 155 4.97 3.86 -11.16
C PRO A 155 5.56 5.17 -11.71
N SER A 156 4.70 6.13 -12.05
CA SER A 156 5.16 7.49 -12.29
C SER A 156 5.65 8.07 -10.96
N ARG A 157 6.97 8.15 -10.76
CA ARG A 157 7.53 8.74 -9.54
C ARG A 157 7.15 10.22 -9.48
N PRO A 158 6.59 10.71 -8.37
CA PRO A 158 6.11 12.08 -8.25
C PRO A 158 7.26 13.09 -8.01
N THR A 159 8.25 13.12 -8.90
CA THR A 159 9.43 14.00 -8.81
C THR A 159 9.07 15.47 -8.96
N ASP A 160 8.05 15.77 -9.77
CA ASP A 160 7.61 17.14 -10.05
C ASP A 160 6.69 17.72 -8.95
N LYS A 161 6.30 16.90 -7.97
CA LYS A 161 5.49 17.34 -6.83
C LYS A 161 6.37 17.98 -5.75
N PRO A 162 5.80 18.81 -4.86
CA PRO A 162 6.53 19.32 -3.70
C PRO A 162 7.14 18.20 -2.83
N LEU A 163 8.28 18.49 -2.18
CA LEU A 163 8.97 17.54 -1.32
C LEU A 163 8.09 17.13 -0.11
N ARG A 164 7.90 15.83 0.10
CA ARG A 164 7.33 15.25 1.33
C ARG A 164 8.16 14.05 1.74
N LEU A 165 8.76 14.12 2.92
CA LEU A 165 9.60 13.08 3.49
C LEU A 165 9.17 12.84 4.96
N PRO A 166 8.25 11.90 5.21
CA PRO A 166 7.87 11.51 6.56
C PRO A 166 9.03 10.83 7.29
N LEU A 167 9.32 11.29 8.50
CA LEU A 167 10.41 10.79 9.33
C LEU A 167 10.02 9.45 9.96
N GLN A 168 10.86 8.45 9.76
CA GLN A 168 10.78 7.14 10.40
C GLN A 168 11.50 7.16 11.74
N ASP A 169 12.72 7.72 11.76
CA ASP A 169 13.59 7.78 12.94
C ASP A 169 14.48 9.04 12.90
N VAL A 170 15.06 9.39 14.05
CA VAL A 170 15.97 10.54 14.18
C VAL A 170 17.16 10.14 15.06
N TYR A 171 18.36 10.19 14.51
CA TYR A 171 19.58 9.79 15.19
C TYR A 171 20.48 10.98 15.52
N LYS A 172 21.28 10.83 16.58
CA LYS A 172 22.40 11.73 16.89
C LYS A 172 23.70 10.99 16.57
N ILE A 173 24.41 11.43 15.55
CA ILE A 173 25.69 10.84 15.16
C ILE A 173 26.83 11.76 15.61
N GLY A 174 27.79 11.20 16.35
CA GLY A 174 28.96 11.94 16.83
C GLY A 174 29.76 12.53 15.66
N GLY A 175 30.10 13.82 15.73
CA GLY A 175 30.83 14.54 14.67
C GLY A 175 29.99 15.00 13.47
N ILE A 176 28.82 14.39 13.23
CA ILE A 176 27.91 14.76 12.12
C ILE A 176 26.78 15.66 12.60
N GLY A 177 26.14 15.31 13.72
CA GLY A 177 25.00 16.03 14.27
C GLY A 177 23.70 15.21 14.23
N THR A 178 22.60 15.88 13.90
CA THR A 178 21.26 15.28 13.86
C THR A 178 20.97 14.75 12.46
N VAL A 179 20.61 13.47 12.38
CA VAL A 179 20.32 12.76 11.12
C VAL A 179 18.94 12.14 11.19
N PRO A 180 17.90 12.82 10.64
CA PRO A 180 16.62 12.20 10.38
C PRO A 180 16.72 11.17 9.26
N VAL A 181 15.92 10.12 9.36
CA VAL A 181 15.82 9.04 8.38
C VAL A 181 14.36 8.90 7.96
N GLY A 182 14.13 8.73 6.65
CA GLY A 182 12.82 8.46 6.12
C GLY A 182 12.82 8.20 4.62
N ARG A 183 11.63 7.97 4.08
CA ARG A 183 11.40 7.73 2.65
C ARG A 183 10.94 9.01 1.97
N VAL A 184 11.52 9.33 0.82
CA VAL A 184 11.01 10.40 -0.03
C VAL A 184 9.71 9.91 -0.67
N GLU A 185 8.57 10.51 -0.34
CA GLU A 185 7.27 10.13 -0.91
C GLU A 185 6.94 10.94 -2.17
N THR A 186 7.27 12.24 -2.16
CA THR A 186 7.12 13.15 -3.30
C THR A 186 8.25 14.16 -3.36
N GLY A 187 8.50 14.70 -4.57
CA GLY A 187 9.54 15.68 -4.82
C GLY A 187 10.96 15.13 -4.75
N VAL A 188 11.94 16.01 -4.72
CA VAL A 188 13.37 15.67 -4.68
C VAL A 188 14.03 16.38 -3.51
N LEU A 189 14.86 15.67 -2.77
CA LEU A 189 15.69 16.23 -1.71
C LEU A 189 17.14 16.35 -2.20
N LYS A 190 17.75 17.53 -2.06
CA LYS A 190 19.17 17.74 -2.39
C LYS A 190 19.93 18.30 -1.20
N PRO A 191 21.24 18.03 -1.08
CA PRO A 191 22.11 18.82 -0.22
C PRO A 191 21.95 20.32 -0.54
N GLY A 192 21.88 21.15 0.50
CA GLY A 192 21.62 22.59 0.42
C GLY A 192 20.14 22.99 0.38
N THR A 193 19.20 22.05 0.24
CA THR A 193 17.77 22.36 0.34
C THR A 193 17.45 22.85 1.76
N VAL A 194 16.73 23.96 1.86
CA VAL A 194 16.20 24.47 3.13
C VAL A 194 14.85 23.81 3.37
N VAL A 195 14.78 22.91 4.35
CA VAL A 195 13.58 22.14 4.67
C VAL A 195 12.86 22.70 5.89
N VAL A 196 11.53 22.54 5.89
CA VAL A 196 10.64 22.75 7.04
C VAL A 196 10.17 21.39 7.56
N PHE A 197 10.17 21.23 8.88
CA PHE A 197 9.59 20.07 9.57
C PHE A 197 8.23 20.41 10.16
N ALA A 198 7.17 19.80 9.63
CA ALA A 198 5.84 19.86 10.20
C ALA A 198 5.61 18.72 11.20
N PRO A 199 4.79 18.92 12.25
CA PRO A 199 4.04 20.13 12.58
C PRO A 199 4.82 21.19 13.38
N ALA A 200 6.07 20.93 13.78
CA ALA A 200 6.84 21.83 14.65
C ALA A 200 7.25 23.17 14.02
N ASN A 201 7.14 23.29 12.69
CA ASN A 201 7.51 24.47 11.91
C ASN A 201 8.99 24.90 12.08
N ILE A 202 9.88 23.91 12.24
CA ILE A 202 11.32 24.13 12.35
C ILE A 202 11.93 24.15 10.95
N THR A 203 12.71 25.19 10.65
CA THR A 203 13.37 25.35 9.35
C THR A 203 14.88 25.17 9.48
N THR A 204 15.49 24.39 8.60
CA THR A 204 16.94 24.18 8.58
C THR A 204 17.44 23.78 7.19
N GLU A 205 18.75 23.92 6.97
CA GLU A 205 19.42 23.53 5.74
C GLU A 205 19.93 22.09 5.84
N VAL A 206 19.66 21.29 4.81
CA VAL A 206 20.19 19.93 4.68
C VAL A 206 21.64 19.99 4.20
N LYS A 207 22.57 19.32 4.88
CA LYS A 207 24.00 19.35 4.56
C LYS A 207 24.46 18.22 3.66
N SER A 208 23.97 17.02 3.92
CA SER A 208 24.26 15.83 3.14
C SER A 208 23.03 14.94 3.13
N VAL A 209 22.94 14.11 2.11
CA VAL A 209 21.92 13.08 1.96
C VAL A 209 22.65 11.78 1.65
N GLU A 210 22.31 10.70 2.34
CA GLU A 210 22.99 9.42 2.25
C GLU A 210 21.98 8.27 2.16
N MET A 211 22.31 7.26 1.38
CA MET A 211 21.57 6.00 1.28
C MET A 211 22.58 4.84 1.29
N HIS A 212 22.36 3.83 2.14
CA HIS A 212 23.28 2.70 2.28
C HIS A 212 24.77 3.08 2.49
N HIS A 213 25.02 4.16 3.25
CA HIS A 213 26.35 4.72 3.51
C HIS A 213 27.07 5.35 2.31
N GLU A 214 26.35 5.62 1.22
CA GLU A 214 26.84 6.37 0.07
C GLU A 214 26.18 7.75 0.00
N ALA A 215 26.96 8.78 -0.28
CA ALA A 215 26.47 10.14 -0.43
C ALA A 215 25.72 10.29 -1.77
N LEU A 216 24.55 10.92 -1.72
CA LEU A 216 23.72 11.19 -2.88
C LEU A 216 23.78 12.67 -3.27
N SER A 217 23.81 12.93 -4.58
CA SER A 217 23.64 14.27 -5.14
C SER A 217 22.19 14.76 -5.04
N GLU A 218 21.25 13.83 -5.12
CA GLU A 218 19.82 14.03 -4.92
C GLU A 218 19.16 12.71 -4.50
N ALA A 219 18.09 12.80 -3.72
CA ALA A 219 17.22 11.69 -3.37
C ALA A 219 15.84 11.92 -3.99
N VAL A 220 15.34 10.88 -4.66
CA VAL A 220 14.10 10.93 -5.45
C VAL A 220 13.01 10.08 -4.79
N PRO A 221 11.73 10.20 -5.21
CA PRO A 221 10.65 9.46 -4.59
C PRO A 221 10.91 7.95 -4.61
N GLY A 222 10.78 7.29 -3.47
CA GLY A 222 11.06 5.88 -3.26
C GLY A 222 12.36 5.60 -2.48
N ASP A 223 13.31 6.54 -2.47
CA ASP A 223 14.59 6.37 -1.77
C ASP A 223 14.40 6.45 -0.26
N ASN A 224 15.03 5.53 0.48
CA ASN A 224 15.12 5.57 1.94
C ASN A 224 16.46 6.19 2.32
N VAL A 225 16.43 7.41 2.85
CA VAL A 225 17.64 8.22 3.05
C VAL A 225 17.78 8.70 4.48
N GLY A 226 19.02 8.79 4.94
CA GLY A 226 19.41 9.61 6.08
C GLY A 226 19.94 10.94 5.57
N PHE A 227 19.59 12.04 6.22
CA PHE A 227 20.09 13.37 5.80
C PHE A 227 20.52 14.20 7.00
N ASN A 228 21.66 14.87 6.89
CA ASN A 228 22.19 15.68 8.00
C ASN A 228 21.56 17.08 7.99
N VAL A 229 21.11 17.57 9.15
CA VAL A 229 20.58 18.92 9.33
C VAL A 229 21.34 19.71 10.39
N LYS A 230 21.51 21.02 10.16
CA LYS A 230 22.21 21.89 11.12
C LYS A 230 21.27 22.46 12.18
N ASN A 231 21.82 22.76 13.35
CA ASN A 231 21.18 23.59 14.39
C ASN A 231 19.80 23.09 14.85
N VAL A 232 19.52 21.79 14.70
CA VAL A 232 18.29 21.15 15.20
C VAL A 232 18.71 19.99 16.10
N SER A 233 18.17 19.95 17.31
CA SER A 233 18.39 18.87 18.25
C SER A 233 17.53 17.66 17.91
N VAL A 234 18.04 16.45 18.16
CA VAL A 234 17.26 15.21 18.06
C VAL A 234 16.00 15.19 18.91
N LYS A 235 15.91 16.02 19.96
CA LYS A 235 14.72 16.12 20.81
C LYS A 235 13.59 16.93 20.18
N GLU A 236 13.89 17.75 19.17
CA GLU A 236 12.94 18.64 18.51
C GLU A 236 12.25 17.97 17.31
N LEU A 237 12.81 16.87 16.82
CA LEU A 237 12.25 16.05 15.76
C LEU A 237 11.86 14.68 16.31
N ARG A 238 10.82 14.08 15.73
CA ARG A 238 10.37 12.74 16.11
C ARG A 238 9.76 12.02 14.92
N ARG A 239 9.66 10.70 15.04
CA ARG A 239 8.89 9.87 14.12
C ARG A 239 7.49 10.44 13.90
N GLY A 240 7.03 10.41 12.65
CA GLY A 240 5.74 10.97 12.26
C GLY A 240 5.78 12.43 11.81
N TYR A 241 6.88 13.16 12.02
CA TYR A 241 7.04 14.50 11.43
C TYR A 241 7.26 14.39 9.93
N VAL A 242 6.96 15.45 9.19
CA VAL A 242 7.12 15.49 7.73
C VAL A 242 8.05 16.63 7.36
N ALA A 243 9.17 16.29 6.73
CA ALA A 243 10.05 17.27 6.11
C ALA A 243 9.54 17.63 4.71
N GLY A 244 9.71 18.89 4.31
CA GLY A 244 9.47 19.34 2.95
C GLY A 244 10.21 20.63 2.64
N ASP A 245 10.27 20.99 1.36
CA ASP A 245 11.00 22.19 0.92
C ASP A 245 10.28 23.46 1.43
N SER A 246 11.01 24.30 2.15
CA SER A 246 10.50 25.57 2.66
C SER A 246 10.02 26.53 1.55
N LYS A 247 10.57 26.40 0.34
CA LYS A 247 10.30 27.30 -0.80
C LYS A 247 9.21 26.79 -1.73
N ASN A 248 8.86 25.50 -1.65
CA ASN A 248 7.90 24.88 -2.56
C ASN A 248 6.84 24.11 -1.77
N ASN A 249 5.74 24.78 -1.44
CA ASN A 249 4.60 24.23 -0.71
C ASN A 249 5.04 23.46 0.56
N PRO A 250 5.57 24.16 1.59
CA PRO A 250 6.04 23.50 2.81
C PRO A 250 4.91 22.76 3.54
N PRO A 251 5.18 21.60 4.15
CA PRO A 251 4.19 20.88 4.94
C PRO A 251 3.78 21.70 6.18
N LYS A 252 2.55 21.49 6.65
CA LYS A 252 1.97 22.16 7.83
C LYS A 252 1.26 21.14 8.71
N GLY A 253 1.09 21.46 9.99
CA GLY A 253 0.20 20.70 10.86
C GLY A 253 -1.26 20.88 10.41
N ALA A 254 -2.06 19.82 10.52
CA ALA A 254 -3.51 19.88 10.33
C ALA A 254 -4.19 20.05 11.69
N ALA A 255 -5.13 21.00 11.78
CA ALA A 255 -5.98 21.16 12.96
C ALA A 255 -7.15 20.15 12.94
N ASP A 256 -7.73 19.97 11.76
CA ASP A 256 -8.75 19.00 11.42
C ASP A 256 -8.58 18.58 9.96
N PHE A 257 -9.19 17.47 9.56
CA PHE A 257 -9.27 17.07 8.17
C PHE A 257 -10.52 16.23 7.89
N THR A 258 -11.07 16.39 6.68
CA THR A 258 -12.15 15.53 6.21
C THR A 258 -11.59 14.36 5.40
N ALA A 259 -11.99 13.14 5.74
CA ALA A 259 -11.56 11.92 5.07
C ALA A 259 -12.75 11.02 4.72
N GLN A 260 -12.60 10.24 3.65
CA GLN A 260 -13.46 9.10 3.39
C GLN A 260 -12.96 7.91 4.18
N VAL A 261 -13.78 7.39 5.09
CA VAL A 261 -13.50 6.23 5.92
C VAL A 261 -14.33 5.05 5.41
N ILE A 262 -13.71 3.89 5.30
CA ILE A 262 -14.41 2.62 5.05
C ILE A 262 -14.29 1.79 6.32
N VAL A 263 -15.43 1.45 6.92
CA VAL A 263 -15.46 0.62 8.12
C VAL A 263 -15.28 -0.83 7.69
N LEU A 264 -14.17 -1.42 8.12
CA LEU A 264 -13.89 -2.85 7.93
C LEU A 264 -14.71 -3.68 8.94
N ASN A 265 -14.19 -4.82 9.38
CA ASN A 265 -14.89 -5.67 10.34
C ASN A 265 -14.77 -5.09 11.76
N HIS A 266 -15.82 -4.41 12.22
CA HIS A 266 -15.92 -3.81 13.56
C HIS A 266 -17.13 -4.42 14.31
N PRO A 267 -16.98 -4.84 15.59
CA PRO A 267 -18.05 -5.53 16.32
C PRO A 267 -19.20 -4.60 16.77
N GLY A 268 -18.97 -3.30 16.79
CA GLY A 268 -19.94 -2.29 17.22
C GLY A 268 -20.26 -1.26 16.14
N GLN A 269 -20.92 -0.17 16.56
CA GLN A 269 -21.16 1.00 15.73
C GLN A 269 -20.20 2.13 16.12
N ILE A 270 -19.83 2.95 15.14
CA ILE A 270 -19.01 4.14 15.33
C ILE A 270 -19.92 5.36 15.25
N SER A 271 -19.86 6.24 16.25
CA SER A 271 -20.62 7.49 16.33
C SER A 271 -19.68 8.68 16.53
N ASN A 272 -20.19 9.89 16.36
CA ASN A 272 -19.46 11.13 16.66
C ASN A 272 -18.88 11.07 18.08
N GLY A 273 -17.61 11.44 18.22
CA GLY A 273 -16.84 11.37 19.46
C GLY A 273 -15.96 10.13 19.60
N TYR A 274 -16.14 9.10 18.76
CA TYR A 274 -15.22 7.95 18.73
C TYR A 274 -13.80 8.44 18.45
N THR A 275 -12.82 8.05 19.28
CA THR A 275 -11.45 8.56 19.23
C THR A 275 -10.45 7.42 19.08
N PRO A 276 -10.37 6.79 17.90
CA PRO A 276 -9.37 5.75 17.63
C PRO A 276 -7.99 6.37 17.37
N VAL A 277 -6.98 5.52 17.38
CA VAL A 277 -5.66 5.89 16.88
C VAL A 277 -5.62 5.72 15.37
N LEU A 278 -5.17 6.76 14.67
CA LEU A 278 -4.92 6.75 13.24
C LEU A 278 -3.43 6.58 12.97
N ASP A 279 -3.13 5.59 12.13
CA ASP A 279 -1.83 5.43 11.50
C ASP A 279 -1.89 6.10 10.12
N CYS A 280 -1.07 7.13 9.91
CA CYS A 280 -0.94 7.84 8.64
C CYS A 280 0.54 8.08 8.38
N HIS A 281 1.05 7.69 7.21
CA HIS A 281 2.50 7.63 6.94
C HIS A 281 3.26 6.98 8.10
N THR A 282 4.19 7.70 8.72
CA THR A 282 4.93 7.30 9.92
C THR A 282 4.33 7.81 11.24
N ALA A 283 3.25 8.59 11.19
CA ALA A 283 2.58 9.13 12.37
C ALA A 283 1.57 8.14 12.97
N HIS A 284 1.45 8.18 14.29
CA HIS A 284 0.56 7.36 15.10
C HIS A 284 -0.11 8.27 16.13
N ILE A 285 -1.32 8.74 15.85
CA ILE A 285 -1.97 9.82 16.61
C ILE A 285 -3.46 9.50 16.82
N ALA A 286 -3.96 9.71 18.03
CA ALA A 286 -5.39 9.61 18.31
C ALA A 286 -6.15 10.78 17.64
N CYS A 287 -7.14 10.48 16.81
CA CYS A 287 -7.99 11.47 16.15
C CYS A 287 -9.44 11.22 16.54
N LYS A 288 -10.20 12.29 16.73
CA LYS A 288 -11.61 12.21 17.13
C LYS A 288 -12.47 12.27 15.89
N PHE A 289 -13.39 11.33 15.72
CA PHE A 289 -14.46 11.42 14.73
C PHE A 289 -15.38 12.57 15.16
N ALA A 290 -15.05 13.80 14.77
CA ALA A 290 -15.75 15.00 15.19
C ALA A 290 -17.16 15.00 14.64
N GLU A 291 -17.31 14.67 13.35
CA GLU A 291 -18.59 14.64 12.66
C GLU A 291 -18.57 13.65 11.51
N ILE A 292 -19.51 12.70 11.51
CA ILE A 292 -19.81 11.85 10.36
C ILE A 292 -20.80 12.62 9.47
N LYS A 293 -20.29 13.22 8.40
CA LYS A 293 -21.06 14.12 7.51
C LYS A 293 -22.06 13.37 6.65
N GLN A 294 -21.66 12.26 6.06
CA GLN A 294 -22.51 11.49 5.15
C GLN A 294 -22.03 10.05 5.03
N LYS A 295 -22.95 9.10 4.84
CA LYS A 295 -22.63 7.80 4.26
C LYS A 295 -22.54 7.93 2.75
N VAL A 296 -21.61 7.19 2.17
CA VAL A 296 -21.39 7.17 0.72
C VAL A 296 -21.33 5.74 0.22
N ASP A 297 -21.70 5.54 -1.04
CA ASP A 297 -21.43 4.30 -1.73
C ASP A 297 -19.91 4.14 -1.92
N ARG A 298 -19.36 3.02 -1.44
CA ARG A 298 -17.91 2.77 -1.43
C ARG A 298 -17.22 2.77 -2.80
N ARG A 299 -17.95 2.52 -3.89
CA ARG A 299 -17.40 2.47 -5.26
C ARG A 299 -17.46 3.81 -5.95
N THR A 300 -18.59 4.50 -5.80
CA THR A 300 -18.90 5.70 -6.57
C THR A 300 -18.66 6.98 -5.78
N GLY A 301 -18.52 6.89 -4.45
CA GLY A 301 -18.39 8.04 -3.55
C GLY A 301 -19.68 8.87 -3.44
N LYS A 302 -20.80 8.42 -4.03
CA LYS A 302 -22.06 9.15 -4.01
C LYS A 302 -22.72 9.05 -2.64
N ALA A 303 -23.23 10.17 -2.14
CA ALA A 303 -24.01 10.26 -0.90
C ALA A 303 -25.20 9.28 -0.92
N THR A 304 -25.36 8.53 0.16
CA THR A 304 -26.49 7.63 0.39
C THR A 304 -27.34 8.07 1.59
N GLU A 305 -26.73 8.70 2.58
CA GLU A 305 -27.39 9.21 3.79
C GLU A 305 -26.62 10.45 4.30
N GLU A 306 -27.31 11.55 4.55
CA GLU A 306 -26.73 12.77 5.14
C GLU A 306 -26.81 12.71 6.67
N ASN A 307 -25.74 13.15 7.34
CA ASN A 307 -25.61 13.23 8.80
C ASN A 307 -26.07 11.96 9.57
N PRO A 308 -25.52 10.78 9.24
CA PRO A 308 -25.89 9.53 9.91
C PRO A 308 -25.53 9.57 11.40
N LYS A 309 -26.39 9.00 12.26
CA LYS A 309 -26.12 8.89 13.71
C LYS A 309 -24.94 7.96 14.05
N SER A 310 -24.72 6.96 13.20
CA SER A 310 -23.63 5.99 13.33
C SER A 310 -23.32 5.30 12.01
N ILE A 311 -22.12 4.73 11.93
CA ILE A 311 -21.64 3.89 10.83
C ILE A 311 -21.21 2.52 11.38
N LYS A 312 -21.33 1.47 10.56
CA LYS A 312 -21.00 0.09 10.95
C LYS A 312 -20.19 -0.61 9.86
N SER A 313 -19.76 -1.83 10.14
CA SER A 313 -19.00 -2.67 9.21
C SER A 313 -19.59 -2.70 7.81
N GLY A 314 -18.76 -2.40 6.82
CA GLY A 314 -19.11 -2.33 5.41
C GLY A 314 -19.57 -0.95 4.92
N ASP A 315 -19.89 -0.02 5.81
CA ASP A 315 -20.25 1.36 5.44
C ASP A 315 -19.00 2.13 4.99
N ALA A 316 -19.17 3.00 4.00
CA ALA A 316 -18.23 4.08 3.72
C ALA A 316 -18.87 5.42 4.11
N ALA A 317 -18.09 6.32 4.67
CA ALA A 317 -18.58 7.61 5.13
C ALA A 317 -17.55 8.71 4.97
N ILE A 318 -18.00 9.95 4.82
CA ILE A 318 -17.17 11.14 4.90
C ILE A 318 -17.20 11.64 6.34
N VAL A 319 -16.03 11.70 6.97
CA VAL A 319 -15.86 12.00 8.39
C VAL A 319 -14.91 13.18 8.54
N ASN A 320 -15.24 14.13 9.41
CA ASN A 320 -14.32 15.15 9.89
C ASN A 320 -13.58 14.64 11.13
N LEU A 321 -12.26 14.71 11.13
CA LEU A 321 -11.33 14.13 12.11
C LEU A 321 -10.44 15.19 12.76
#